data_AF-A0A9E2TMP4-F1
#
_entry.id   AF-A0A9E2TMP4-F1
#
_cell.length_a   1.000
_cell.length_b   1.000
_cell.length_c   1.000
_cell.angle_alpha   90.00
_cell.angle_beta   90.00
_cell.angle_gamma   90.00
#
_symmetry.space_group_name_H-M   'P 1'
#
loop_
_entity.id
_entity.type
_entity.pdbx_description
1 polymer ?
#
loop_
_entity_poly.entity_id
_entity_poly.type
_entity_poly.pdbx_seq_one_letter_code
_entity_poly.pdbx_strand_id
1 'polypeptide(L)'
;MSTLSKTFIFSLALALISTLAIGQTVTTPRISPAAEVTQRIGLTDITINYSRPAVINGNNDRTGEVWGNLVPWELSQSGFGNQKPMPWRAGANENTTISFSTDALVEGKSIAKGTYGLHMIPYENGKVTVIFSSNSSSWGSYWYEEDEDVLRVDVQSKQSPFINLLTYSFTELGNTEGTLSLLWENKEIPIRIAVSQETILQSFRNELRNTAGFAWQGPFSAANYCLNNNVNLEEALKWADQAIAMNKNGQTMGLKSAILFKTGKDAEAIKIADEAATVSNENQLNMLGYQMMGVEKYDKAEEYFKLNIKKNPKSANVYDSMGECYMAMDNNKEAIKMFQKSLANNPPPFVKTNSIANLKKLGVDVAE
;
A
#
# COMPACT_ATOMS: atom_id res chain seq x y z
N MET A 1 -20.07 2.31 -89.21
CA MET A 1 -20.62 3.42 -88.39
C MET A 1 -21.71 2.85 -87.48
N SER A 2 -21.77 3.34 -86.24
CA SER A 2 -22.61 2.87 -85.10
C SER A 2 -21.99 1.69 -84.32
N THR A 3 -21.27 1.95 -83.20
CA THR A 3 -21.71 2.07 -81.77
C THR A 3 -21.92 0.67 -81.13
N LEU A 4 -21.51 0.31 -79.92
CA LEU A 4 -21.37 1.02 -78.66
C LEU A 4 -20.25 0.41 -77.78
N SER A 5 -19.63 1.30 -77.01
CA SER A 5 -18.75 1.06 -75.88
C SER A 5 -19.43 0.24 -74.77
N LYS A 6 -18.71 -0.71 -74.18
CA LYS A 6 -19.09 -1.40 -72.93
C LYS A 6 -18.94 -0.42 -71.75
N THR A 7 -20.01 0.30 -71.43
CA THR A 7 -20.08 1.15 -70.25
C THR A 7 -20.27 0.26 -69.01
N PHE A 8 -19.26 0.23 -68.14
CA PHE A 8 -19.34 -0.35 -66.80
C PHE A 8 -20.40 0.44 -66.00
N ILE A 9 -21.51 -0.20 -65.63
CA ILE A 9 -22.49 0.37 -64.70
C ILE A 9 -21.92 0.20 -63.29
N PHE A 10 -21.46 1.30 -62.71
CA PHE A 10 -21.13 1.41 -61.29
C PHE A 10 -22.46 1.45 -60.51
N SER A 11 -22.87 0.32 -59.95
CA SER A 11 -23.99 0.26 -59.00
C SER A 11 -23.56 0.92 -57.68
N LEU A 12 -23.95 2.18 -57.49
CA LEU A 12 -23.82 2.91 -56.24
C LEU A 12 -24.77 2.27 -55.20
N ALA A 13 -24.26 1.31 -54.42
CA ALA A 13 -24.94 0.81 -53.24
C ALA A 13 -24.95 1.90 -52.16
N LEU A 14 -26.05 2.64 -52.08
CA LEU A 14 -26.30 3.60 -51.02
C LEU A 14 -26.50 2.82 -49.71
N ALA A 15 -25.43 2.66 -48.94
CA ALA A 15 -25.50 2.14 -47.58
C ALA A 15 -26.26 3.16 -46.72
N LEU A 16 -27.55 2.89 -46.48
CA LEU A 16 -28.33 3.53 -45.43
C LEU A 16 -27.72 3.13 -44.09
N ILE A 17 -26.75 3.93 -43.63
CA ILE A 17 -26.32 3.94 -42.24
C ILE A 17 -27.52 4.51 -41.47
N SER A 18 -28.31 3.62 -40.87
CA SER A 18 -29.25 4.02 -39.82
C SER A 18 -28.41 4.48 -38.64
N THR A 19 -28.26 5.78 -38.49
CA THR A 19 -27.81 6.35 -37.22
C THR A 19 -28.90 6.01 -36.20
N LEU A 20 -28.56 5.16 -35.23
CA LEU A 20 -29.33 5.09 -34.00
C LEU A 20 -29.27 6.49 -33.39
N ALA A 21 -30.35 7.25 -33.55
CA ALA A 21 -30.56 8.48 -32.82
C ALA A 21 -30.74 8.11 -31.35
N ILE A 22 -29.63 8.00 -30.61
CA ILE A 22 -29.66 8.10 -29.16
C ILE A 22 -30.12 9.53 -28.88
N GLY A 23 -31.33 9.69 -28.35
CA GLY A 23 -31.96 10.99 -28.15
C GLY A 23 -31.03 11.95 -27.42
N GLN A 24 -30.76 13.11 -28.03
CA GLN A 24 -30.08 14.23 -27.38
C GLN A 24 -31.06 14.95 -26.45
N THR A 25 -31.34 14.35 -25.30
CA THR A 25 -31.86 15.12 -24.16
C THR A 25 -30.71 15.89 -23.52
N VAL A 26 -30.92 17.16 -23.18
CA VAL A 26 -29.95 17.94 -22.41
C VAL A 26 -29.75 17.29 -21.04
N THR A 27 -28.52 16.92 -20.71
CA THR A 27 -28.17 16.45 -19.36
C THR A 27 -28.31 17.59 -18.38
N THR A 28 -29.26 17.50 -17.45
CA THR A 28 -29.45 18.48 -16.38
C THR A 28 -28.69 18.07 -15.11
N PRO A 29 -28.28 19.02 -14.25
CA PRO A 29 -27.74 18.70 -12.94
C PRO A 29 -28.68 17.78 -12.14
N ARG A 30 -28.13 16.74 -11.50
CA ARG A 30 -28.90 15.83 -10.64
C ARG A 30 -29.08 16.42 -9.24
N ILE A 31 -30.23 16.13 -8.61
CA ILE A 31 -30.52 16.50 -7.21
C ILE A 31 -29.51 15.88 -6.23
N SER A 32 -29.06 14.65 -6.53
CA SER A 32 -27.96 13.97 -5.83
C SER A 32 -26.80 13.84 -6.81
N PRO A 33 -25.83 14.77 -6.78
CA PRO A 33 -24.65 14.72 -7.65
C PRO A 33 -23.82 13.46 -7.38
N ALA A 34 -23.13 12.98 -8.42
CA ALA A 34 -22.14 11.92 -8.29
C ALA A 34 -20.88 12.45 -7.58
N ALA A 35 -20.20 11.56 -6.86
CA ALA A 35 -18.92 11.80 -6.20
C ALA A 35 -18.09 10.51 -6.19
N GLU A 36 -16.78 10.69 -6.14
CA GLU A 36 -15.82 9.61 -6.04
C GLU A 36 -14.81 9.94 -4.92
N VAL A 37 -14.39 8.92 -4.17
CA VAL A 37 -13.23 9.00 -3.29
C VAL A 37 -12.34 7.77 -3.53
N THR A 38 -11.03 8.00 -3.65
CA THR A 38 -10.04 6.95 -3.78
C THR A 38 -8.96 7.13 -2.71
N GLN A 39 -8.57 6.02 -2.08
CA GLN A 39 -7.46 5.97 -1.14
C GLN A 39 -6.60 4.73 -1.39
N ARG A 40 -5.28 4.91 -1.36
CA ARG A 40 -4.35 3.79 -1.32
C ARG A 40 -4.09 3.37 0.13
N ILE A 41 -4.32 2.10 0.43
CA ILE A 41 -3.94 1.45 1.71
C ILE A 41 -3.02 0.28 1.35
N GLY A 42 -1.83 0.20 1.93
CA GLY A 42 -0.80 -0.74 1.47
C GLY A 42 -0.51 -0.55 -0.02
N LEU A 43 -0.77 -1.60 -0.82
CA LEU A 43 -0.65 -1.59 -2.29
C LEU A 43 -2.01 -1.54 -3.00
N THR A 44 -3.10 -1.45 -2.25
CA THR A 44 -4.47 -1.54 -2.76
C THR A 44 -5.07 -0.15 -2.91
N ASP A 45 -5.55 0.18 -4.10
CA ASP A 45 -6.42 1.32 -4.32
C ASP A 45 -7.85 0.89 -4.02
N ILE A 46 -8.50 1.66 -3.15
CA ILE A 46 -9.89 1.47 -2.75
C ILE A 46 -10.67 2.69 -3.25
N THR A 47 -11.61 2.46 -4.17
CA THR A 47 -12.37 3.53 -4.83
C THR A 47 -13.85 3.36 -4.55
N ILE A 48 -14.51 4.42 -4.10
CA ILE A 48 -15.95 4.44 -3.84
C ILE A 48 -16.58 5.42 -4.81
N ASN A 49 -17.51 4.94 -5.63
CA ASN A 49 -18.29 5.73 -6.57
C ASN A 49 -19.75 5.75 -6.10
N TYR A 50 -20.29 6.95 -5.85
CA TYR A 50 -21.59 7.11 -5.21
C TYR A 50 -22.31 8.39 -5.66
N SER A 51 -23.62 8.47 -5.44
CA SER A 51 -24.35 9.75 -5.50
C SER A 51 -24.72 10.19 -4.09
N ARG A 52 -24.54 11.49 -3.80
CA ARG A 52 -24.67 12.06 -2.45
C ARG A 52 -25.94 12.88 -2.25
N PRO A 53 -27.02 12.31 -1.68
CA PRO A 53 -28.19 13.09 -1.28
C PRO A 53 -27.86 14.06 -0.13
N ALA A 54 -28.57 15.19 -0.09
CA ALA A 54 -28.49 16.14 1.02
C ALA A 54 -29.59 15.90 2.05
N VAL A 55 -29.33 16.11 3.34
CA VAL A 55 -30.39 16.17 4.37
C VAL A 55 -31.29 17.38 4.10
N ILE A 56 -30.67 18.54 3.91
CA ILE A 56 -31.27 19.84 3.61
C ILE A 56 -30.94 20.22 2.17
N ASN A 57 -31.98 20.37 1.35
CA ASN A 57 -31.88 20.80 -0.05
C ASN A 57 -32.90 21.88 -0.37
N GLY A 58 -32.46 23.14 -0.43
CA GLY A 58 -33.34 24.29 -0.61
C GLY A 58 -34.35 24.37 0.53
N ASN A 59 -35.64 24.36 0.19
CA ASN A 59 -36.74 24.40 1.17
C ASN A 59 -37.12 23.02 1.72
N ASN A 60 -36.48 21.94 1.26
CA ASN A 60 -36.73 20.58 1.74
C ASN A 60 -35.71 20.23 2.82
N ASP A 61 -36.13 20.28 4.08
CA ASP A 61 -35.35 19.89 5.25
C ASP A 61 -35.86 18.56 5.78
N ARG A 62 -34.99 17.54 5.80
CA ARG A 62 -35.29 16.19 6.28
C ARG A 62 -34.50 15.84 7.54
N THR A 63 -34.08 16.84 8.31
CA THR A 63 -33.35 16.64 9.56
C THR A 63 -34.20 15.85 10.54
N GLY A 64 -33.68 14.72 11.03
CA GLY A 64 -34.38 13.75 11.87
C GLY A 64 -35.21 12.73 11.09
N GLU A 65 -35.28 12.84 9.75
CA GLU A 65 -36.08 11.96 8.89
C GLU A 65 -35.22 11.09 7.96
N VAL A 66 -33.89 11.13 8.09
CA VAL A 66 -33.01 10.29 7.27
C VAL A 66 -33.13 8.83 7.68
N TRP A 67 -32.91 8.52 8.96
CA TRP A 67 -32.86 7.14 9.46
C TRP A 67 -34.23 6.70 9.98
N GLY A 68 -34.72 5.56 9.52
CA GLY A 68 -36.05 5.04 9.83
C GLY A 68 -37.17 5.48 8.89
N ASN A 69 -37.00 6.60 8.18
CA ASN A 69 -37.93 7.03 7.14
C ASN A 69 -37.32 6.91 5.73
N LEU A 70 -36.38 7.78 5.37
CA LEU A 70 -35.77 7.77 4.03
C LEU A 70 -34.88 6.54 3.81
N VAL A 71 -34.12 6.16 4.84
CA VAL A 71 -33.39 4.91 4.93
C VAL A 71 -34.15 4.03 5.93
N PRO A 72 -34.95 3.05 5.45
CA PRO A 72 -35.68 2.15 6.33
C PRO A 72 -34.73 1.37 7.23
N TRP A 73 -35.19 1.08 8.45
CA TRP A 73 -34.57 0.02 9.25
C TRP A 73 -34.86 -1.32 8.60
N GLU A 74 -33.90 -2.24 8.70
CA GLU A 74 -33.97 -3.58 8.11
C GLU A 74 -34.13 -3.55 6.58
N LEU A 75 -34.66 -4.63 5.99
CA LEU A 75 -34.90 -4.71 4.55
C LEU A 75 -36.18 -3.95 4.20
N SER A 76 -36.13 -3.21 3.09
CA SER A 76 -37.28 -2.48 2.56
C SER A 76 -37.98 -3.30 1.47
N GLN A 77 -39.32 -3.24 1.41
CA GLN A 77 -40.05 -3.74 0.24
C GLN A 77 -40.31 -2.61 -0.76
N SER A 78 -40.22 -2.93 -2.05
CA SER A 78 -40.60 -2.02 -3.13
C SER A 78 -41.63 -2.67 -4.04
N GLY A 79 -42.60 -1.87 -4.51
CA GLY A 79 -43.47 -2.26 -5.61
C GLY A 79 -42.79 -2.23 -6.99
N PHE A 80 -41.53 -1.79 -7.06
CA PHE A 80 -40.72 -1.73 -8.28
C PHE A 80 -39.63 -2.81 -8.28
N GLY A 81 -39.14 -3.16 -9.45
CA GLY A 81 -38.08 -4.17 -9.62
C GLY A 81 -38.56 -5.60 -9.44
N ASN A 82 -37.75 -6.45 -8.80
CA ASN A 82 -38.07 -7.86 -8.55
C ASN A 82 -39.08 -8.07 -7.39
N GLN A 83 -39.52 -6.99 -6.74
CA GLN A 83 -40.48 -6.98 -5.64
C GLN A 83 -40.06 -7.83 -4.41
N LYS A 84 -38.76 -8.10 -4.26
CA LYS A 84 -38.20 -8.76 -3.08
C LYS A 84 -37.78 -7.72 -2.03
N PRO A 85 -37.68 -8.10 -0.74
CA PRO A 85 -37.03 -7.27 0.27
C PRO A 85 -35.60 -6.91 -0.18
N MET A 86 -35.24 -5.63 -0.08
CA MET A 86 -33.96 -5.10 -0.57
C MET A 86 -33.27 -4.23 0.49
N PRO A 87 -31.92 -4.26 0.54
CA PRO A 87 -31.13 -3.37 1.39
C PRO A 87 -31.07 -1.96 0.82
N TRP A 88 -30.65 -1.00 1.64
CA TRP A 88 -30.38 0.36 1.18
C TRP A 88 -29.11 0.38 0.29
N ARG A 89 -29.14 1.12 -0.83
CA ARG A 89 -28.02 1.27 -1.78
C ARG A 89 -26.86 2.15 -1.27
N ALA A 90 -26.87 2.51 0.01
CA ALA A 90 -25.83 3.32 0.67
C ALA A 90 -25.50 4.64 -0.07
N GLY A 91 -26.49 5.25 -0.72
CA GLY A 91 -26.35 6.37 -1.65
C GLY A 91 -27.67 6.70 -2.35
N ALA A 92 -27.60 7.36 -3.51
CA ALA A 92 -28.74 7.67 -4.37
C ALA A 92 -28.49 7.25 -5.83
N ASN A 93 -29.55 7.27 -6.65
CA ASN A 93 -29.53 6.89 -8.07
C ASN A 93 -29.11 5.42 -8.30
N GLU A 94 -28.03 5.21 -9.07
CA GLU A 94 -27.34 3.94 -9.24
C GLU A 94 -26.82 3.38 -7.89
N ASN A 95 -26.57 2.08 -7.80
CA ASN A 95 -25.98 1.54 -6.57
C ASN A 95 -24.59 2.14 -6.33
N THR A 96 -24.29 2.43 -5.06
CA THR A 96 -22.92 2.79 -4.68
C THR A 96 -22.02 1.61 -5.02
N THR A 97 -20.82 1.89 -5.53
CA THR A 97 -19.84 0.84 -5.81
C THR A 97 -18.57 1.06 -5.02
N ILE A 98 -17.93 -0.05 -4.67
CA ILE A 98 -16.61 -0.08 -4.04
C ILE A 98 -15.70 -1.01 -4.84
N SER A 99 -14.51 -0.53 -5.18
CA SER A 99 -13.52 -1.25 -5.97
C SER A 99 -12.23 -1.47 -5.17
N PHE A 100 -11.63 -2.65 -5.31
CA PHE A 100 -10.33 -3.01 -4.75
C PHE A 100 -9.38 -3.42 -5.88
N SER A 101 -8.21 -2.78 -5.99
CA SER A 101 -7.21 -3.12 -7.03
C SER A 101 -6.47 -4.44 -6.79
N THR A 102 -6.47 -4.92 -5.54
CA THR A 102 -5.94 -6.21 -5.10
C THR A 102 -6.89 -6.81 -4.07
N ASP A 103 -6.68 -8.08 -3.70
CA ASP A 103 -7.43 -8.71 -2.62
C ASP A 103 -7.24 -7.93 -1.30
N ALA A 104 -8.28 -7.84 -0.50
CA ALA A 104 -8.31 -7.07 0.74
C ALA A 104 -9.02 -7.83 1.86
N LEU A 105 -9.01 -7.24 3.05
CA LEU A 105 -9.80 -7.66 4.19
C LEU A 105 -10.79 -6.54 4.54
N VAL A 106 -12.06 -6.87 4.68
CA VAL A 106 -13.09 -5.96 5.20
C VAL A 106 -13.59 -6.54 6.52
N GLU A 107 -13.46 -5.78 7.60
CA GLU A 107 -13.76 -6.26 8.96
C GLU A 107 -13.11 -7.63 9.26
N GLY A 108 -11.87 -7.81 8.79
CA GLY A 108 -11.09 -9.04 8.95
C GLY A 108 -11.47 -10.20 8.02
N LYS A 109 -12.51 -10.05 7.18
CA LYS A 109 -12.93 -11.08 6.21
C LYS A 109 -12.37 -10.81 4.82
N SER A 110 -11.91 -11.85 4.14
CA SER A 110 -11.34 -11.73 2.80
C SER A 110 -12.36 -11.28 1.76
N ILE A 111 -11.93 -10.37 0.89
CA ILE A 111 -12.62 -9.99 -0.33
C ILE A 111 -11.61 -9.98 -1.48
N ALA A 112 -11.97 -10.58 -2.61
CA ALA A 112 -11.10 -10.59 -3.78
C ALA A 112 -11.00 -9.18 -4.40
N LYS A 113 -9.99 -8.96 -5.24
CA LYS A 113 -9.96 -7.77 -6.09
C LYS A 113 -11.20 -7.74 -7.00
N GLY A 114 -11.74 -6.55 -7.23
CA GLY A 114 -12.93 -6.37 -8.07
C GLY A 114 -13.73 -5.14 -7.70
N THR A 115 -14.82 -4.93 -8.44
CA THR A 115 -15.82 -3.89 -8.18
C THR A 115 -17.08 -4.56 -7.65
N TYR A 116 -17.62 -4.03 -6.57
CA TYR A 116 -18.80 -4.57 -5.89
C TYR A 116 -19.86 -3.51 -5.71
N GLY A 117 -21.14 -3.89 -5.82
CA GLY A 117 -22.26 -3.08 -5.36
C GLY A 117 -22.26 -3.02 -3.83
N LEU A 118 -22.30 -1.82 -3.27
CA LEU A 118 -22.30 -1.57 -1.83
C LEU A 118 -23.73 -1.32 -1.35
N HIS A 119 -24.19 -2.17 -0.45
CA HIS A 119 -25.50 -2.06 0.18
C HIS A 119 -25.39 -2.15 1.70
N MET A 120 -26.40 -1.65 2.41
CA MET A 120 -26.44 -1.65 3.87
C MET A 120 -27.84 -1.97 4.39
N ILE A 121 -27.89 -2.74 5.48
CA ILE A 121 -29.09 -2.99 6.28
C ILE A 121 -28.86 -2.38 7.66
N PRO A 122 -29.38 -1.19 7.94
CA PRO A 122 -29.25 -0.57 9.25
C PRO A 122 -30.32 -1.11 10.21
N TYR A 123 -29.98 -1.21 11.49
CA TYR A 123 -30.90 -1.61 12.57
C TYR A 123 -30.97 -0.51 13.63
N GLU A 124 -32.10 -0.40 14.32
CA GLU A 124 -32.33 0.65 15.34
C GLU A 124 -31.30 0.62 16.49
N ASN A 125 -30.80 -0.56 16.84
CA ASN A 125 -29.76 -0.74 17.87
C ASN A 125 -28.37 -0.26 17.42
N GLY A 126 -28.26 0.31 16.23
CA GLY A 126 -27.03 0.84 15.66
C GLY A 126 -26.17 -0.18 14.93
N LYS A 127 -26.53 -1.47 14.92
CA LYS A 127 -25.89 -2.45 14.03
C LYS A 127 -26.16 -2.08 12.58
N VAL A 128 -25.18 -2.28 11.71
CA VAL A 128 -25.35 -2.18 10.26
C VAL A 128 -24.72 -3.41 9.60
N THR A 129 -25.50 -4.15 8.83
CA THR A 129 -24.94 -5.18 7.94
C THR A 129 -24.54 -4.52 6.63
N VAL A 130 -23.24 -4.47 6.34
CA VAL A 130 -22.67 -3.98 5.09
C VAL A 130 -22.49 -5.14 4.14
N ILE A 131 -22.93 -4.94 2.89
CA ILE A 131 -23.06 -5.98 1.88
C ILE A 131 -22.28 -5.56 0.63
N PHE A 132 -21.50 -6.50 0.11
CA PHE A 132 -20.74 -6.38 -1.13
C PHE A 132 -21.32 -7.38 -2.13
N SER A 133 -22.04 -6.88 -3.12
CA SER A 133 -22.68 -7.69 -4.18
C SER A 133 -21.82 -7.71 -5.44
N SER A 134 -21.81 -8.82 -6.19
CA SER A 134 -21.19 -8.89 -7.52
C SER A 134 -21.90 -8.03 -8.57
N ASN A 135 -23.13 -7.58 -8.30
CA ASN A 135 -23.88 -6.69 -9.17
C ASN A 135 -23.57 -5.22 -8.85
N SER A 136 -22.71 -4.60 -9.67
CA SER A 136 -22.22 -3.23 -9.46
C SER A 136 -22.75 -2.21 -10.49
N SER A 137 -23.80 -2.55 -11.24
CA SER A 137 -24.30 -1.71 -12.36
C SER A 137 -25.78 -1.36 -12.27
N SER A 138 -26.48 -1.86 -11.25
CA SER A 138 -27.92 -1.72 -11.16
C SER A 138 -28.36 -0.33 -10.70
N TRP A 139 -29.53 0.10 -11.17
CA TRP A 139 -30.16 1.30 -10.62
C TRP A 139 -30.68 0.99 -9.20
N GLY A 140 -29.88 1.35 -8.21
CA GLY A 140 -30.22 1.08 -6.82
C GLY A 140 -30.23 -0.40 -6.47
N SER A 141 -31.20 -0.81 -5.64
CA SER A 141 -31.32 -2.15 -5.05
C SER A 141 -32.58 -2.88 -5.52
N TYR A 142 -33.31 -2.35 -6.53
CA TYR A 142 -34.61 -2.90 -6.93
C TYR A 142 -34.52 -4.28 -7.60
N TRP A 143 -33.33 -4.64 -8.10
CA TRP A 143 -33.00 -5.96 -8.64
C TRP A 143 -31.97 -6.67 -7.78
N TYR A 144 -31.88 -6.32 -6.51
CA TYR A 144 -30.98 -6.97 -5.57
C TYR A 144 -31.36 -8.44 -5.40
N GLU A 145 -30.36 -9.31 -5.48
CA GLU A 145 -30.49 -10.74 -5.24
C GLU A 145 -29.43 -11.15 -4.21
N GLU A 146 -29.85 -11.84 -3.14
CA GLU A 146 -28.96 -12.21 -2.02
C GLU A 146 -27.90 -13.24 -2.42
N ASP A 147 -28.14 -14.04 -3.47
CA ASP A 147 -27.16 -14.99 -4.01
C ASP A 147 -26.02 -14.31 -4.81
N GLU A 148 -26.16 -13.02 -5.13
CA GLU A 148 -25.10 -12.17 -5.68
C GLU A 148 -24.19 -11.58 -4.59
N ASP A 149 -24.48 -11.82 -3.31
CA ASP A 149 -23.64 -11.33 -2.21
C ASP A 149 -22.30 -12.08 -2.14
N VAL A 150 -21.22 -11.34 -2.29
CA VAL A 150 -19.85 -11.83 -2.15
C VAL A 150 -19.40 -11.76 -0.68
N LEU A 151 -19.83 -10.74 0.05
CA LEU A 151 -19.47 -10.57 1.46
C LEU A 151 -20.55 -9.83 2.25
N ARG A 152 -20.78 -10.27 3.49
CA ARG A 152 -21.52 -9.54 4.53
C ARG A 152 -20.67 -9.37 5.79
N VAL A 153 -20.61 -8.14 6.29
CA VAL A 153 -19.96 -7.78 7.56
C VAL A 153 -20.90 -6.96 8.41
N ASP A 154 -20.89 -7.20 9.72
CA ASP A 154 -21.67 -6.41 10.66
C ASP A 154 -20.72 -5.40 11.32
N VAL A 155 -21.12 -4.13 11.30
CA VAL A 155 -20.41 -3.02 11.96
C VAL A 155 -21.36 -2.30 12.92
N GLN A 156 -20.78 -1.54 13.85
CA GLN A 156 -21.55 -0.70 14.76
C GLN A 156 -21.48 0.75 14.30
N SER A 157 -22.64 1.34 13.99
CA SER A 157 -22.72 2.77 13.73
C SER A 157 -22.48 3.59 15.00
N LYS A 158 -21.97 4.81 14.84
CA LYS A 158 -21.76 5.76 15.92
C LYS A 158 -22.31 7.14 15.54
N GLN A 159 -22.44 8.01 16.54
CA GLN A 159 -22.86 9.39 16.32
C GLN A 159 -21.74 10.19 15.65
N SER A 160 -22.11 11.12 14.77
CA SER A 160 -21.21 12.07 14.12
C SER A 160 -21.72 13.50 14.27
N PRO A 161 -20.85 14.51 14.10
CA PRO A 161 -21.29 15.85 13.78
C PRO A 161 -22.25 15.85 12.57
N PHE A 162 -23.10 16.87 12.48
CA PHE A 162 -24.05 16.99 11.39
C PHE A 162 -23.35 17.15 10.04
N ILE A 163 -23.59 16.24 9.11
CA ILE A 163 -23.10 16.26 7.73
C ILE A 163 -24.31 16.32 6.78
N ASN A 164 -24.45 17.45 6.08
CA ASN A 164 -25.59 17.66 5.18
C ASN A 164 -25.58 16.69 3.99
N LEU A 165 -24.43 16.53 3.32
CA LEU A 165 -24.32 15.69 2.12
C LEU A 165 -23.71 14.35 2.49
N LEU A 166 -24.38 13.24 2.14
CA LEU A 166 -23.83 11.90 2.35
C LEU A 166 -22.41 11.88 1.80
N THR A 167 -21.44 11.48 2.63
CA THR A 167 -20.02 11.57 2.31
C THR A 167 -19.34 10.28 2.71
N TYR A 168 -18.56 9.72 1.79
CA TYR A 168 -17.56 8.68 2.12
C TYR A 168 -16.21 9.35 2.35
N SER A 169 -15.52 8.95 3.42
CA SER A 169 -14.19 9.46 3.77
C SER A 169 -13.35 8.37 4.41
N PHE A 170 -12.02 8.45 4.27
CA PHE A 170 -11.08 7.63 5.01
C PHE A 170 -10.64 8.40 6.26
N THR A 171 -11.08 7.96 7.43
CA THR A 171 -10.93 8.74 8.69
C THR A 171 -9.71 8.34 9.51
N GLU A 172 -9.18 7.14 9.29
CA GLU A 172 -8.01 6.59 9.97
C GLU A 172 -7.15 5.85 8.94
N LEU A 173 -5.83 6.08 8.94
CA LEU A 173 -4.90 5.47 8.00
C LEU A 173 -3.64 4.98 8.71
N GLY A 174 -3.31 3.72 8.48
CA GLY A 174 -2.03 3.11 8.75
C GLY A 174 -1.36 2.64 7.46
N ASN A 175 -0.22 1.94 7.59
CA ASN A 175 0.53 1.48 6.41
C ASN A 175 -0.21 0.43 5.59
N THR A 176 -0.97 -0.45 6.23
CA THR A 176 -1.67 -1.58 5.61
C THR A 176 -3.14 -1.69 6.03
N GLU A 177 -3.67 -0.68 6.71
CA GLU A 177 -5.08 -0.66 7.13
C GLU A 177 -5.61 0.76 7.24
N GLY A 178 -6.93 0.89 7.25
CA GLY A 178 -7.62 2.15 7.46
C GLY A 178 -9.12 1.97 7.60
N THR A 179 -9.82 3.06 7.91
CA THR A 179 -11.26 3.05 8.16
C THR A 179 -11.97 3.90 7.09
N LEU A 180 -12.80 3.26 6.27
CA LEU A 180 -13.75 3.91 5.39
C LEU A 180 -15.03 4.21 6.17
N SER A 181 -15.42 5.46 6.25
CA SER A 181 -16.63 5.89 6.94
C SER A 181 -17.65 6.50 5.98
N LEU A 182 -18.90 6.01 6.04
CA LEU A 182 -20.06 6.72 5.53
C LEU A 182 -20.55 7.69 6.61
N LEU A 183 -20.61 8.97 6.26
CA LEU A 183 -21.06 10.06 7.13
C LEU A 183 -22.30 10.72 6.52
N TRP A 184 -23.42 10.74 7.23
CA TRP A 184 -24.62 11.44 6.79
C TRP A 184 -25.55 11.79 7.94
N GLU A 185 -26.08 13.02 7.92
CA GLU A 185 -26.80 13.60 9.05
C GLU A 185 -25.93 13.51 10.31
N ASN A 186 -26.34 12.79 11.35
CA ASN A 186 -25.59 12.63 12.59
C ASN A 186 -25.06 11.19 12.78
N LYS A 187 -24.91 10.42 11.70
CA LYS A 187 -24.48 9.02 11.78
C LYS A 187 -23.20 8.78 10.98
N GLU A 188 -22.30 8.03 11.61
CA GLU A 188 -21.13 7.43 10.98
C GLU A 188 -21.28 5.91 10.96
N ILE A 189 -21.00 5.30 9.81
CA ILE A 189 -20.88 3.86 9.63
C ILE A 189 -19.41 3.58 9.24
N PRO A 190 -18.54 3.26 10.22
CA PRO A 190 -17.15 2.95 9.97
C PRO A 190 -16.98 1.50 9.49
N ILE A 191 -16.11 1.31 8.51
CA ILE A 191 -15.77 0.02 7.91
C ILE A 191 -14.24 -0.07 7.85
N ARG A 192 -13.66 -0.95 8.66
CA ARG A 192 -12.23 -1.24 8.65
C ARG A 192 -11.87 -2.04 7.40
N ILE A 193 -10.89 -1.54 6.67
CA ILE A 193 -10.29 -2.20 5.52
C ILE A 193 -8.81 -2.41 5.78
N ALA A 194 -8.29 -3.60 5.50
CA ALA A 194 -6.89 -3.93 5.64
C ALA A 194 -6.36 -4.68 4.42
N VAL A 195 -5.06 -4.63 4.23
CA VAL A 195 -4.32 -5.36 3.20
C VAL A 195 -3.47 -6.41 3.88
N SER A 196 -3.72 -7.67 3.53
CA SER A 196 -2.98 -8.78 4.13
C SER A 196 -1.52 -8.80 3.68
N GLN A 197 -0.66 -9.38 4.51
CA GLN A 197 0.72 -9.66 4.13
C GLN A 197 0.80 -10.51 2.85
N GLU A 198 -0.10 -11.48 2.70
CA GLU A 198 -0.12 -12.34 1.51
C GLU A 198 -0.48 -11.56 0.24
N THR A 199 -1.40 -10.60 0.32
CA THR A 199 -1.72 -9.70 -0.79
C THR A 199 -0.46 -8.95 -1.27
N ILE A 200 0.32 -8.42 -0.32
CA ILE A 200 1.56 -7.68 -0.63
C ILE A 200 2.58 -8.60 -1.30
N LEU A 201 2.80 -9.79 -0.74
CA LEU A 201 3.71 -10.79 -1.30
C LEU A 201 3.27 -11.23 -2.70
N GLN A 202 1.97 -11.40 -2.93
CA GLN A 202 1.42 -11.74 -4.23
C GLN A 202 1.62 -10.59 -5.25
N SER A 203 1.54 -9.32 -4.82
CA SER A 203 1.90 -8.18 -5.66
C SER A 203 3.36 -8.30 -6.12
N PHE A 204 4.29 -8.56 -5.19
CA PHE A 204 5.70 -8.73 -5.54
C PHE A 204 5.90 -9.89 -6.53
N ARG A 205 5.30 -11.06 -6.27
CA ARG A 205 5.38 -12.21 -7.20
C ARG A 205 4.87 -11.85 -8.59
N ASN A 206 3.82 -11.06 -8.70
CA ASN A 206 3.27 -10.63 -9.98
C ASN A 206 4.19 -9.59 -10.66
N GLU A 207 4.64 -8.57 -9.94
CA GLU A 207 5.52 -7.51 -10.46
C GLU A 207 6.87 -8.05 -10.93
N LEU A 208 7.43 -9.02 -10.22
CA LEU A 208 8.68 -9.70 -10.58
C LEU A 208 8.57 -10.60 -11.82
N ARG A 209 7.38 -10.79 -12.38
CA ARG A 209 7.18 -11.40 -13.70
C ARG A 209 7.17 -10.38 -14.84
N ASN A 210 7.22 -9.09 -14.52
CA ASN A 210 7.17 -7.97 -15.46
C ASN A 210 8.50 -7.19 -15.42
N THR A 211 8.49 -5.92 -15.83
CA THR A 211 9.67 -5.04 -15.92
C THR A 211 10.54 -5.05 -14.66
N ALA A 212 9.93 -5.06 -13.48
CA ALA A 212 10.66 -5.10 -12.20
C ALA A 212 11.50 -6.38 -12.02
N GLY A 213 11.09 -7.49 -12.63
CA GLY A 213 11.81 -8.76 -12.58
C GLY A 213 13.04 -8.86 -13.48
N PHE A 214 13.23 -7.94 -14.43
CA PHE A 214 14.36 -7.97 -15.37
C PHE A 214 15.61 -7.24 -14.88
N ALA A 215 15.55 -6.59 -13.72
CA ALA A 215 16.68 -5.92 -13.11
C ALA A 215 16.81 -6.32 -11.64
N TRP A 216 18.04 -6.39 -11.12
CA TRP A 216 18.31 -6.90 -9.76
C TRP A 216 17.58 -6.10 -8.66
N GLN A 217 17.24 -4.84 -8.91
CA GLN A 217 16.56 -3.96 -7.97
C GLN A 217 15.17 -4.47 -7.57
N GLY A 218 14.41 -5.07 -8.48
CA GLY A 218 13.09 -5.63 -8.17
C GLY A 218 13.15 -6.74 -7.11
N PRO A 219 13.80 -7.88 -7.38
CA PRO A 219 13.90 -8.96 -6.40
C PRO A 219 14.67 -8.54 -5.14
N PHE A 220 15.65 -7.64 -5.26
CA PHE A 220 16.28 -7.01 -4.09
C PHE A 220 15.27 -6.28 -3.21
N SER A 221 14.38 -5.48 -3.80
CA SER A 221 13.39 -4.68 -3.05
C SER A 221 12.36 -5.58 -2.36
N ALA A 222 11.89 -6.64 -3.04
CA ALA A 222 10.98 -7.63 -2.47
C ALA A 222 11.61 -8.38 -1.29
N ALA A 223 12.87 -8.84 -1.44
CA ALA A 223 13.62 -9.49 -0.36
C ALA A 223 13.89 -8.56 0.82
N ASN A 224 14.24 -7.29 0.54
CA ASN A 224 14.51 -6.29 1.56
C ASN A 224 13.25 -5.90 2.35
N TYR A 225 12.09 -5.79 1.68
CA TYR A 225 10.81 -5.62 2.37
C TYR A 225 10.56 -6.77 3.36
N CYS A 226 10.77 -8.00 2.90
CA CYS A 226 10.58 -9.19 3.72
C CYS A 226 11.51 -9.21 4.95
N LEU A 227 12.78 -8.85 4.77
CA LEU A 227 13.73 -8.71 5.86
C LEU A 227 13.28 -7.66 6.89
N ASN A 228 12.91 -6.46 6.44
CA ASN A 228 12.58 -5.34 7.32
C ASN A 228 11.28 -5.57 8.11
N ASN A 229 10.34 -6.31 7.54
CA ASN A 229 9.07 -6.63 8.20
C ASN A 229 9.10 -8.00 8.91
N ASN A 230 10.22 -8.73 8.82
CA ASN A 230 10.38 -10.09 9.35
C ASN A 230 9.31 -11.07 8.84
N VAL A 231 9.04 -11.03 7.53
CA VAL A 231 7.99 -11.81 6.87
C VAL A 231 8.57 -12.64 5.75
N ASN A 232 8.08 -13.87 5.59
CA ASN A 232 8.36 -14.73 4.44
C ASN A 232 9.86 -14.82 4.04
N LEU A 233 10.73 -15.00 5.04
CA LEU A 233 12.19 -14.93 4.87
C LEU A 233 12.74 -16.03 3.95
N GLU A 234 12.08 -17.18 3.85
CA GLU A 234 12.48 -18.25 2.95
C GLU A 234 12.33 -17.88 1.47
N GLU A 235 11.22 -17.22 1.10
CA GLU A 235 11.05 -16.70 -0.26
C GLU A 235 11.94 -15.48 -0.50
N ALA A 236 12.14 -14.64 0.53
CA ALA A 236 13.08 -13.53 0.49
C ALA A 236 14.51 -13.98 0.13
N LEU A 237 14.97 -15.14 0.63
CA LEU A 237 16.26 -15.73 0.24
C LEU A 237 16.30 -16.04 -1.26
N LYS A 238 15.22 -16.57 -1.84
CA LYS A 238 15.15 -16.87 -3.28
C LYS A 238 15.22 -15.59 -4.12
N TRP A 239 14.55 -14.53 -3.70
CA TRP A 239 14.65 -13.23 -4.36
C TRP A 239 16.02 -12.58 -4.17
N ALA A 240 16.65 -12.74 -3.00
CA ALA A 240 18.04 -12.30 -2.80
C ALA A 240 19.01 -13.04 -3.73
N ASP A 241 18.85 -14.36 -3.89
CA ASP A 241 19.64 -15.15 -4.85
C ASP A 241 19.42 -14.70 -6.29
N GLN A 242 18.16 -14.41 -6.67
CA GLN A 242 17.83 -13.87 -7.98
C GLN A 242 18.52 -12.51 -8.22
N ALA A 243 18.52 -11.61 -7.24
CA ALA A 243 19.20 -10.32 -7.33
C ALA A 243 20.72 -10.49 -7.46
N ILE A 244 21.34 -11.41 -6.71
CA ILE A 244 22.77 -11.74 -6.81
C ILE A 244 23.12 -12.30 -8.20
N ALA A 245 22.28 -13.19 -8.74
CA ALA A 245 22.51 -13.78 -10.07
C ALA A 245 22.49 -12.72 -11.18
N MET A 246 21.67 -11.68 -11.05
CA MET A 246 21.60 -10.56 -12.00
C MET A 246 22.74 -9.54 -11.79
N ASN A 247 23.12 -9.29 -10.55
CA ASN A 247 24.19 -8.36 -10.21
C ASN A 247 24.83 -8.73 -8.87
N LYS A 248 25.94 -9.48 -8.92
CA LYS A 248 26.71 -9.85 -7.73
C LYS A 248 27.54 -8.66 -7.25
N ASN A 249 27.09 -8.01 -6.17
CA ASN A 249 27.77 -6.87 -5.55
C ASN A 249 27.57 -6.86 -4.04
N GLY A 250 28.22 -5.90 -3.35
CA GLY A 250 28.15 -5.80 -1.89
C GLY A 250 26.73 -5.67 -1.32
N GLN A 251 25.82 -4.97 -2.01
CA GLN A 251 24.44 -4.79 -1.54
C GLN A 251 23.63 -6.07 -1.65
N THR A 252 23.62 -6.71 -2.83
CA THR A 252 22.83 -7.92 -3.06
C THR A 252 23.28 -9.07 -2.16
N MET A 253 24.59 -9.20 -1.96
CA MET A 253 25.16 -10.20 -1.06
C MET A 253 24.93 -9.85 0.42
N GLY A 254 25.08 -8.57 0.81
CA GLY A 254 24.79 -8.11 2.16
C GLY A 254 23.34 -8.40 2.57
N LEU A 255 22.37 -8.15 1.67
CA LEU A 255 20.97 -8.48 1.91
C LEU A 255 20.76 -9.98 2.17
N LYS A 256 21.35 -10.87 1.35
CA LYS A 256 21.28 -12.31 1.58
C LYS A 256 21.87 -12.68 2.93
N SER A 257 23.04 -12.14 3.28
CA SER A 257 23.68 -12.37 4.59
C SER A 257 22.75 -11.97 5.74
N ALA A 258 22.11 -10.80 5.67
CA ALA A 258 21.19 -10.34 6.71
C ALA A 258 19.97 -11.27 6.86
N ILE A 259 19.40 -11.76 5.76
CA ILE A 259 18.29 -12.73 5.80
C ILE A 259 18.76 -14.09 6.38
N LEU A 260 19.98 -14.53 6.05
CA LEU A 260 20.55 -15.76 6.60
C LEU A 260 20.71 -15.70 8.13
N PHE A 261 21.15 -14.57 8.69
CA PHE A 261 21.16 -14.38 10.16
C PHE A 261 19.75 -14.47 10.76
N LYS A 262 18.75 -13.82 10.15
CA LYS A 262 17.36 -13.89 10.62
C LYS A 262 16.74 -15.28 10.54
N THR A 263 17.28 -16.15 9.69
CA THR A 263 16.85 -17.54 9.53
C THR A 263 17.74 -18.54 10.27
N GLY A 264 18.64 -18.06 11.14
CA GLY A 264 19.49 -18.91 12.00
C GLY A 264 20.65 -19.60 11.28
N LYS A 265 21.04 -19.13 10.09
CA LYS A 265 22.10 -19.70 9.24
C LYS A 265 23.40 -18.91 9.34
N ASP A 266 23.85 -18.62 10.55
CA ASP A 266 24.98 -17.72 10.85
C ASP A 266 26.26 -18.05 10.08
N ALA A 267 26.65 -19.32 10.00
CA ALA A 267 27.88 -19.72 9.31
C ALA A 267 27.83 -19.41 7.81
N GLU A 268 26.67 -19.60 7.17
CA GLU A 268 26.45 -19.24 5.78
C GLU A 268 26.38 -17.72 5.61
N ALA A 269 25.71 -17.03 6.55
CA ALA A 269 25.60 -15.58 6.55
C ALA A 269 26.97 -14.89 6.58
N ILE A 270 27.88 -15.36 7.44
CA ILE A 270 29.26 -14.86 7.55
C ILE A 270 30.03 -15.13 6.26
N LYS A 271 29.93 -16.34 5.68
CA LYS A 271 30.59 -16.64 4.41
C LYS A 271 30.16 -15.68 3.30
N ILE A 272 28.85 -15.42 3.19
CA ILE A 272 28.32 -14.48 2.19
C ILE A 272 28.77 -13.05 2.48
N ALA A 273 28.82 -12.62 3.74
CA ALA A 273 29.32 -11.30 4.13
C ALA A 273 30.82 -11.12 3.83
N ASP A 274 31.63 -12.14 4.08
CA ASP A 274 33.06 -12.13 3.77
C ASP A 274 33.27 -11.95 2.25
N GLU A 275 32.52 -12.69 1.43
CA GLU A 275 32.52 -12.49 -0.03
C GLU A 275 32.06 -11.07 -0.41
N ALA A 276 30.97 -10.57 0.20
CA ALA A 276 30.43 -9.24 -0.05
C ALA A 276 31.46 -8.14 0.26
N ALA A 277 32.22 -8.28 1.35
CA ALA A 277 33.22 -7.30 1.78
C ALA A 277 34.35 -7.11 0.73
N THR A 278 34.72 -8.18 0.02
CA THR A 278 35.77 -8.08 -1.01
C THR A 278 35.39 -7.15 -2.17
N VAL A 279 34.11 -7.18 -2.58
CA VAL A 279 33.56 -6.42 -3.72
C VAL A 279 32.85 -5.13 -3.33
N SER A 280 32.75 -4.84 -2.03
CA SER A 280 32.05 -3.67 -1.51
C SER A 280 32.85 -2.37 -1.63
N ASN A 281 32.13 -1.27 -1.88
CA ASN A 281 32.63 0.11 -1.75
C ASN A 281 32.64 0.57 -0.28
N GLU A 282 33.08 1.81 -0.01
CA GLU A 282 33.17 2.36 1.34
C GLU A 282 31.87 2.25 2.13
N ASN A 283 30.75 2.70 1.56
CA ASN A 283 29.45 2.70 2.24
C ASN A 283 28.94 1.29 2.47
N GLN A 284 29.09 0.40 1.49
CA GLN A 284 28.67 -1.00 1.58
C GLN A 284 29.48 -1.77 2.64
N LEU A 285 30.79 -1.55 2.72
CA LEU A 285 31.62 -2.11 3.79
C LEU A 285 31.19 -1.59 5.16
N ASN A 286 30.86 -0.31 5.26
CA ASN A 286 30.36 0.27 6.50
C ASN A 286 29.05 -0.39 6.93
N MET A 287 28.11 -0.55 5.99
CA MET A 287 26.84 -1.24 6.25
C MET A 287 27.04 -2.69 6.70
N LEU A 288 27.97 -3.42 6.08
CA LEU A 288 28.31 -4.79 6.52
C LEU A 288 28.87 -4.80 7.94
N GLY A 289 29.74 -3.85 8.30
CA GLY A 289 30.26 -3.71 9.66
C GLY A 289 29.15 -3.51 10.68
N TYR A 290 28.23 -2.56 10.44
CA TYR A 290 27.08 -2.34 11.32
C TYR A 290 26.10 -3.51 11.34
N GLN A 291 25.92 -4.21 10.22
CA GLN A 291 25.14 -5.43 10.18
C GLN A 291 25.72 -6.47 11.15
N MET A 292 27.03 -6.69 11.13
CA MET A 292 27.70 -7.61 12.07
C MET A 292 27.58 -7.14 13.52
N MET A 293 27.70 -5.83 13.79
CA MET A 293 27.46 -5.29 15.14
C MET A 293 26.03 -5.57 15.62
N GLY A 294 25.04 -5.44 14.74
CA GLY A 294 23.63 -5.69 15.06
C GLY A 294 23.29 -7.15 15.37
N VAL A 295 24.15 -8.09 14.96
CA VAL A 295 24.07 -9.53 15.31
C VAL A 295 25.19 -9.96 16.26
N GLU A 296 25.82 -8.98 16.95
CA GLU A 296 26.84 -9.16 17.98
C GLU A 296 28.09 -9.94 17.52
N LYS A 297 28.39 -9.93 16.21
CA LYS A 297 29.63 -10.48 15.64
C LYS A 297 30.70 -9.40 15.54
N TYR A 298 31.11 -8.84 16.67
CA TYR A 298 31.99 -7.67 16.71
C TYR A 298 33.36 -7.89 16.07
N ASP A 299 33.91 -9.09 16.20
CA ASP A 299 35.15 -9.52 15.57
C ASP A 299 35.06 -9.46 14.03
N LYS A 300 33.90 -9.83 13.46
CA LYS A 300 33.64 -9.67 12.02
C LYS A 300 33.37 -8.22 11.63
N ALA A 301 32.70 -7.45 12.48
CA ALA A 301 32.53 -6.01 12.25
C ALA A 301 33.90 -5.30 12.18
N GLU A 302 34.80 -5.61 13.12
CA GLU A 302 36.16 -5.08 13.17
C GLU A 302 36.95 -5.44 11.90
N GLU A 303 36.88 -6.68 11.42
CA GLU A 303 37.50 -7.10 10.15
C GLU A 303 37.03 -6.22 8.97
N TYR A 304 35.72 -5.99 8.85
CA TYR A 304 35.17 -5.20 7.75
C TYR A 304 35.49 -3.72 7.87
N PHE A 305 35.45 -3.13 9.06
CA PHE A 305 35.88 -1.75 9.28
C PHE A 305 37.39 -1.58 9.03
N LYS A 306 38.24 -2.55 9.41
CA LYS A 306 39.68 -2.52 9.10
C LYS A 306 39.92 -2.55 7.60
N LEU A 307 39.18 -3.39 6.87
CA LEU A 307 39.22 -3.42 5.42
C LEU A 307 38.77 -2.09 4.82
N ASN A 308 37.75 -1.45 5.39
CA ASN A 308 37.25 -0.15 4.94
C ASN A 308 38.29 0.96 5.15
N ILE A 309 38.92 1.02 6.33
CA ILE A 309 40.05 1.93 6.61
C ILE A 309 41.19 1.71 5.62
N LYS A 310 41.55 0.46 5.33
CA LYS A 310 42.61 0.14 4.37
C LYS A 310 42.29 0.64 2.96
N LYS A 311 41.04 0.52 2.51
CA LYS A 311 40.59 1.00 1.19
C LYS A 311 40.44 2.53 1.15
N ASN A 312 40.02 3.15 2.25
CA ASN A 312 39.63 4.56 2.31
C ASN A 312 40.30 5.32 3.46
N PRO A 313 41.65 5.35 3.54
CA PRO A 313 42.38 5.82 4.74
C PRO A 313 42.23 7.31 5.04
N LYS A 314 41.70 8.10 4.10
CA LYS A 314 41.43 9.54 4.24
C LYS A 314 39.99 9.85 4.63
N SER A 315 39.08 8.88 4.55
CA SER A 315 37.70 9.08 5.01
C SER A 315 37.69 9.17 6.54
N ALA A 316 36.99 10.14 7.10
CA ALA A 316 36.82 10.22 8.55
C ALA A 316 35.81 9.17 9.06
N ASN A 317 34.76 8.91 8.28
CA ASN A 317 33.66 8.00 8.61
C ASN A 317 34.17 6.59 8.96
N VAL A 318 35.15 6.07 8.20
CA VAL A 318 35.67 4.72 8.44
C VAL A 318 36.36 4.55 9.79
N TYR A 319 36.93 5.63 10.36
CA TYR A 319 37.50 5.60 11.71
C TYR A 319 36.42 5.83 12.76
N ASP A 320 35.42 6.67 12.49
CA ASP A 320 34.27 6.86 13.39
C ASP A 320 33.55 5.53 13.63
N SER A 321 33.19 4.81 12.56
CA SER A 321 32.53 3.50 12.67
C SER A 321 33.41 2.44 13.36
N MET A 322 34.73 2.46 13.14
CA MET A 322 35.65 1.60 13.91
C MET A 322 35.67 1.95 15.40
N GLY A 323 35.59 3.24 15.74
CA GLY A 323 35.50 3.70 17.12
C GLY A 323 34.26 3.15 17.82
N GLU A 324 33.12 3.18 17.16
CA GLU A 324 31.87 2.60 17.68
C GLU A 324 31.97 1.07 17.84
N CYS A 325 32.62 0.39 16.89
CA CYS A 325 32.90 -1.04 17.01
C CYS A 325 33.73 -1.34 18.26
N TYR A 326 34.82 -0.60 18.50
CA TYR A 326 35.63 -0.78 19.71
C TYR A 326 34.87 -0.42 21.00
N MET A 327 33.98 0.56 20.98
CA MET A 327 33.10 0.84 22.12
C MET A 327 32.19 -0.35 22.42
N ALA A 328 31.58 -0.96 21.40
CA ALA A 328 30.73 -2.14 21.58
C ALA A 328 31.50 -3.38 22.10
N MET A 329 32.82 -3.41 21.89
CA MET A 329 33.74 -4.43 22.43
C MET A 329 34.34 -4.06 23.78
N ASP A 330 33.87 -2.98 24.43
CA ASP A 330 34.44 -2.40 25.67
C ASP A 330 35.93 -2.00 25.57
N ASN A 331 36.46 -1.85 24.35
CA ASN A 331 37.83 -1.43 24.10
C ASN A 331 37.94 0.10 23.98
N ASN A 332 37.61 0.79 25.07
CA ASN A 332 37.51 2.25 25.13
C ASN A 332 38.82 2.96 24.71
N LYS A 333 39.98 2.35 24.99
CA LYS A 333 41.28 2.92 24.63
C LYS A 333 41.46 3.01 23.12
N GLU A 334 41.12 1.95 22.38
CA GLU A 334 41.22 1.97 20.92
C GLU A 334 40.08 2.78 20.29
N ALA A 335 38.88 2.77 20.90
CA ALA A 335 37.78 3.62 20.47
C ALA A 335 38.16 5.12 20.45
N ILE A 336 38.74 5.63 21.56
CA ILE A 336 39.20 7.02 21.67
C ILE A 336 40.17 7.36 20.53
N LYS A 337 41.15 6.50 20.26
CA LYS A 337 42.12 6.71 19.18
C LYS A 337 41.44 6.82 17.82
N MET A 338 40.44 5.97 17.55
CA MET A 338 39.73 5.99 16.28
C MET A 338 38.88 7.24 16.10
N PHE A 339 38.15 7.69 17.14
CA PHE A 339 37.39 8.95 17.06
C PHE A 339 38.30 10.17 16.90
N GLN A 340 39.44 10.23 17.61
CA GLN A 340 40.43 11.28 17.42
C GLN A 340 41.00 11.27 15.98
N LYS A 341 41.22 10.08 15.42
CA LYS A 341 41.67 9.92 14.03
C LYS A 341 40.61 10.37 13.02
N SER A 342 39.33 10.08 13.28
CA SER A 342 38.19 10.60 12.50
C SER A 342 38.21 12.14 12.48
N LEU A 343 38.30 12.79 13.66
CA LEU A 343 38.34 14.25 13.77
C LEU A 343 39.54 14.89 13.06
N ALA A 344 40.69 14.22 13.06
CA ALA A 344 41.88 14.68 12.35
C ALA A 344 41.74 14.61 10.81
N ASN A 345 40.79 13.83 10.29
CA ASN A 345 40.57 13.61 8.86
C ASN A 345 39.50 14.55 8.25
N ASN A 346 39.25 15.71 8.87
CA ASN A 346 38.29 16.72 8.40
C ASN A 346 36.89 16.14 8.11
N PRO A 347 36.21 15.58 9.13
CA PRO A 347 34.92 14.92 8.95
C PRO A 347 33.82 15.88 8.50
N PRO A 348 32.80 15.40 7.76
CA PRO A 348 31.57 16.15 7.56
C PRO A 348 30.86 16.41 8.91
N PRO A 349 29.99 17.44 9.01
CA PRO A 349 29.41 17.87 10.28
C PRO A 349 28.76 16.76 11.12
N PHE A 350 28.02 15.84 10.48
CA PHE A 350 27.40 14.70 11.14
C PHE A 350 28.44 13.78 11.80
N VAL A 351 29.49 13.39 11.07
CA VAL A 351 30.57 12.52 11.60
C VAL A 351 31.35 13.25 12.69
N LYS A 352 31.64 14.55 12.53
CA LYS A 352 32.29 15.37 13.57
C LYS A 352 31.49 15.32 14.88
N THR A 353 30.18 15.56 14.77
CA THR A 353 29.26 15.57 15.91
C THR A 353 29.22 14.21 16.60
N ASN A 354 29.13 13.12 15.83
CA ASN A 354 29.11 11.76 16.37
C ASN A 354 30.41 11.42 17.11
N SER A 355 31.57 11.65 16.48
CA SER A 355 32.88 11.38 17.10
C SER A 355 33.06 12.18 18.41
N ILE A 356 32.68 13.46 18.44
CA ILE A 356 32.75 14.28 19.67
C ILE A 356 31.82 13.74 20.76
N ALA A 357 30.58 13.39 20.41
CA ALA A 357 29.62 12.84 21.36
C ALA A 357 30.13 11.55 22.00
N ASN A 358 30.71 10.64 21.20
CA ASN A 358 31.27 9.39 21.70
C ASN A 358 32.55 9.61 22.52
N LEU A 359 33.43 10.55 22.15
CA LEU A 359 34.58 10.93 22.98
C LEU A 359 34.16 11.47 24.35
N LYS A 360 33.13 12.33 24.41
CA LYS A 360 32.57 12.84 25.67
C LYS A 360 32.02 11.71 26.54
N LYS A 361 31.31 10.74 25.96
CA LYS A 361 30.84 9.53 26.69
C LYS A 361 31.99 8.72 27.28
N LEU A 362 33.15 8.71 26.61
CA LEU A 362 34.36 8.03 27.06
C LEU A 362 35.23 8.88 28.00
N GLY A 363 34.74 10.04 28.46
CA GLY A 363 35.43 10.91 29.41
C GLY A 363 36.57 11.74 28.81
N VAL A 364 36.61 11.89 27.49
CA VAL A 364 37.59 12.74 26.80
C VAL A 364 37.00 14.13 26.59
N ASP A 365 37.68 15.15 27.10
CA ASP A 365 37.34 16.54 26.84
C ASP A 365 37.80 16.93 25.42
N VAL A 366 36.88 17.45 24.63
CA VAL A 366 37.09 17.85 23.24
C VAL A 366 36.51 19.25 23.07
N ALA A 367 37.37 20.21 22.74
CA ALA A 367 36.98 21.58 22.42
C ALA A 367 36.04 21.58 21.18
N GLU A 368 34.98 22.39 21.25
CA GLU A 368 33.91 22.43 20.24
C GLU A 368 34.35 22.93 18.85
#